data_AF-A0AB73IP29-F1
#
_entry.id   AF-A0AB73IP29-F1
#
_cell.length_a   1.000
_cell.length_b   1.000
_cell.length_c   1.000
_cell.angle_alpha   90.00
_cell.angle_beta   90.00
_cell.angle_gamma   90.00
#
_symmetry.space_group_name_H-M   'P 1'
#
loop_
_entity.id
_entity.type
_entity.pdbx_description
1 polymer ?
#
loop_
_entity_poly.entity_id
_entity_poly.type
_entity_poly.pdbx_seq_one_letter_code
_entity_poly.pdbx_strand_id
1 'polypeptide(L)' 'MGVSMPVSWDELQEIRRGDEWTMPEAIERQRSLKKDPWQGYWQTRQGITAAMRRAVGLV' A
#
# COMPACT_ATOMS: atom_id res chain seq x y z
N MET A 1 1.56 -19.99 0.53
CA MET A 1 2.20 -18.89 1.30
C MET A 1 2.17 -17.66 0.41
N GLY A 2 1.48 -16.61 0.84
CA GLY A 2 1.37 -15.36 0.08
C GLY A 2 2.49 -14.38 0.40
N VAL A 3 2.72 -13.44 -0.52
CA VAL A 3 3.68 -12.34 -0.38
C VAL A 3 2.91 -11.06 -0.08
N SER A 4 3.40 -10.28 0.88
CA SER A 4 2.88 -8.93 1.14
C SER A 4 3.32 -7.99 0.02
N MET A 5 2.39 -7.68 -0.88
CA MET A 5 2.67 -6.87 -2.08
C MET A 5 2.25 -5.41 -1.89
N PRO A 6 3.09 -4.43 -2.27
CA PRO A 6 2.66 -3.04 -2.36
C PRO A 6 1.66 -2.88 -3.51
N VAL A 7 0.56 -2.19 -3.23
CA VAL A 7 -0.54 -1.92 -4.15
C VAL A 7 -0.98 -0.46 -4.09
N SER A 8 -1.53 0.04 -5.18
CA SER A 8 -2.13 1.36 -5.35
C SER A 8 -3.57 1.36 -4.85
N TRP A 9 -4.11 2.55 -4.57
CA TRP A 9 -5.50 2.70 -4.16
C TRP A 9 -6.49 2.33 -5.27
N ASP A 10 -6.14 2.57 -6.53
CA ASP A 10 -6.98 2.25 -7.68
C ASP A 10 -7.09 0.73 -7.88
N GLU A 11 -5.97 0.00 -7.76
CA GLU A 11 -5.99 -1.47 -7.93
C GLU A 11 -6.58 -2.21 -6.73
N LEU A 12 -6.65 -1.58 -5.54
CA LEU A 12 -7.14 -2.22 -4.33
C LEU A 12 -8.56 -2.78 -4.46
N GLN A 13 -9.40 -2.15 -5.27
CA GLN A 13 -10.78 -2.60 -5.49
C GLN A 13 -10.87 -3.92 -6.28
N GLU A 14 -9.81 -4.28 -7.00
CA GLU A 14 -9.75 -5.49 -7.83
C GLU A 14 -9.19 -6.69 -7.06
N ILE A 15 -8.50 -6.44 -5.94
CA ILE A 15 -7.88 -7.45 -5.08
C ILE A 15 -8.96 -8.24 -4.33
N ARG A 16 -8.87 -9.56 -4.39
CA ARG A 16 -9.87 -10.48 -3.83
C ARG A 16 -9.43 -11.07 -2.49
N ARG A 17 -8.12 -11.17 -2.24
CA ARG A 17 -7.58 -11.86 -1.05
C ARG A 17 -6.33 -11.17 -0.52
N GLY A 18 -6.12 -11.27 0.80
CA GLY A 18 -4.92 -10.72 1.46
C GLY A 18 -3.61 -11.47 1.15
N ASP A 19 -3.72 -12.68 0.61
CA ASP A 19 -2.61 -13.56 0.21
C ASP A 19 -2.61 -13.87 -1.29
N GLU A 20 -3.16 -12.95 -2.10
CA GLU A 20 -3.44 -13.16 -3.52
C GLU A 20 -2.24 -13.56 -4.37
N TRP A 21 -1.02 -13.12 -4.01
CA TRP A 21 0.20 -13.44 -4.76
C TRP A 21 1.07 -14.45 -4.03
N THR A 22 1.38 -15.55 -4.70
CA THR A 22 2.51 -16.43 -4.33
C THR A 22 3.85 -15.84 -4.79
N MET A 23 4.96 -16.41 -4.35
CA MET A 23 6.31 -15.92 -4.71
C MET A 23 6.56 -15.77 -6.22
N PRO A 24 6.22 -16.76 -7.08
CA PRO A 24 6.41 -16.61 -8.53
C PRO A 24 5.53 -15.49 -9.13
N GLU A 25 4.27 -15.43 -8.73
CA GLU A 25 3.31 -14.42 -9.21
C GLU A 25 3.72 -13.00 -8.75
N ALA A 26 4.28 -12.87 -7.55
CA ALA A 26 4.81 -11.62 -7.03
C ALA A 26 5.98 -11.09 -7.89
N ILE A 27 6.88 -11.97 -8.32
CA ILE A 27 8.00 -11.60 -9.21
C ILE A 27 7.49 -11.18 -10.58
N GLU A 28 6.54 -11.94 -11.14
CA GLU A 28 5.92 -11.63 -12.43
C GLU A 28 5.23 -10.26 -12.39
N ARG A 29 4.38 -10.05 -11.38
CA ARG A 29 3.72 -8.75 -11.14
C ARG A 29 4.74 -7.62 -11.03
N GLN A 30 5.77 -7.79 -10.20
CA GLN A 30 6.75 -6.71 -9.99
C GLN A 30 7.46 -6.30 -11.29
N ARG A 31 7.65 -7.25 -12.22
CA ARG A 31 8.23 -6.97 -13.54
C ARG A 31 7.23 -6.32 -14.51
N SER A 32 5.93 -6.55 -14.34
CA SER A 32 4.89 -5.97 -15.20
C SER A 32 4.50 -4.55 -14.79
N LEU A 33 4.78 -4.14 -13.56
CA LEU A 33 4.46 -2.80 -13.07
C LEU A 33 5.24 -1.73 -13.83
N LYS A 34 4.51 -0.79 -14.42
CA LYS A 34 5.08 0.39 -15.11
C LYS A 34 5.46 1.51 -14.15
N LYS A 35 4.89 1.50 -12.94
CA LYS A 35 5.08 2.51 -11.90
C LYS A 35 5.11 1.83 -10.55
N ASP A 36 5.97 2.30 -9.67
CA ASP A 36 5.99 1.89 -8.27
C ASP A 36 4.74 2.42 -7.54
N PRO A 37 3.86 1.56 -7.00
CA PRO A 37 2.71 1.97 -6.19
C PRO A 37 3.09 2.83 -4.98
N TRP A 38 4.32 2.70 -4.49
CA TRP A 38 4.85 3.41 -3.32
C TRP A 38 5.82 4.54 -3.68
N GLN A 39 5.81 5.05 -4.92
CA GLN A 39 6.74 6.09 -5.38
C GLN A 39 6.89 7.29 -4.43
N GLY A 40 5.81 7.70 -3.75
CA GLY A 40 5.81 8.84 -2.82
C GLY A 40 6.28 8.53 -1.39
N TYR A 41 6.57 7.27 -1.07
CA TYR A 41 6.86 6.82 0.30
C TYR A 41 8.02 7.60 0.94
N TRP A 42 9.16 7.67 0.25
CA TRP A 42 10.36 8.35 0.76
C TRP A 42 10.28 9.88 0.75
N GLN A 43 9.37 10.43 -0.04
CA GLN A 43 9.23 11.88 -0.24
C GLN A 43 8.28 12.50 0.79
N THR A 44 7.32 11.70 1.26
CA THR A 44 6.25 12.17 2.14
C THR A 44 6.81 12.53 3.53
N ARG A 45 6.46 13.73 4.01
CA ARG A 45 6.74 14.21 5.37
C ARG A 45 5.44 14.66 6.00
N GLN A 46 4.90 13.86 6.90
CA GLN A 46 3.63 14.13 7.59
C GLN A 46 3.82 13.90 9.09
N GLY A 47 3.23 14.76 9.92
CA GLY A 47 3.29 14.66 11.38
C GLY A 47 1.89 14.62 12.00
N ILE A 48 1.78 14.09 13.22
CA ILE A 48 0.51 14.02 13.95
C ILE A 48 0.12 15.42 14.44
N THR A 49 -1.00 15.93 13.94
CA THR A 49 -1.51 17.27 14.28
C THR A 49 -2.48 17.25 15.46
N ALA A 50 -2.74 18.41 16.07
CA ALA A 50 -3.77 18.54 17.09
C ALA A 50 -5.18 18.23 16.54
N ALA A 51 -5.45 18.56 15.26
CA ALA A 51 -6.71 18.22 14.61
C ALA A 51 -6.90 16.69 14.50
N MET A 52 -5.83 15.96 14.12
CA MET A 52 -5.86 14.49 14.05
C MET A 52 -6.11 13.85 15.41
N ARG A 53 -5.50 14.38 16.49
CA ARG A 53 -5.75 13.90 17.86
C ARG A 53 -7.21 14.07 18.25
N ARG A 54 -7.77 15.27 18.05
CA ARG A 54 -9.18 15.55 18.33
C ARG A 54 -10.12 14.66 17.53
N ALA A 55 -9.78 14.35 16.27
CA ALA A 55 -10.60 13.49 15.42
C ALA A 55 -10.75 12.04 15.94
N VAL A 56 -9.82 11.59 16.80
CA VAL A 56 -9.85 10.25 17.41
C VAL A 56 -10.14 10.29 18.93
N GLY A 57 -10.63 11.42 19.45
CA GLY A 57 -10.99 11.56 20.87
C GLY A 57 -9.79 11.70 21.83
N LEU A 58 -8.62 12.05 21.31
CA LEU A 58 -7.46 12.43 22.11
C LEU A 58 -7.43 13.96 22.22
N VAL A 59 -7.18 14.48 23.42
CA VAL A 59 -7.33 15.89 23.89
C VAL A 59 -8.72 16.20 24.44
#